data_AF-A0A1F9BSB6-F1
#
_entry.id   AF-A0A1F9BSB6-F1
#
_cell.length_a   1.000
_cell.length_b   1.000
_cell.length_c   1.000
_cell.angle_alpha   90.00
_cell.angle_beta   90.00
_cell.angle_gamma   90.00
#
_symmetry.space_group_name_H-M   'P 1'
#
loop_
_entity.id
_entity.type
_entity.pdbx_description
1 polymer ?
#
loop_
_entity_poly.entity_id
_entity_poly.type
_entity_poly.pdbx_seq_one_letter_code
_entity_poly.pdbx_strand_id
1 'polypeptide(L)'
;MASRYRSTIILLLATVSLLAHSIQSHAVIRTVEGIVKKVADGDTLTVVTHEGTKLRVRLCGIDAPEIRHNGLPGQPYGGEAKAALTALMLLNNGERNRLLESEGIRRWIRICLVKLCNSVSL
;
A
#
# COMPACT_ATOMS: atom_id res chain seq x y z
N MET A 1 -54.83 21.82 -4.18
CA MET A 1 -54.00 21.06 -5.17
C MET A 1 -52.51 21.42 -5.12
N ALA A 2 -52.11 22.67 -4.88
CA ALA A 2 -50.69 23.09 -4.84
C ALA A 2 -49.82 22.46 -3.72
N SER A 3 -50.41 22.07 -2.58
CA SER A 3 -49.69 21.49 -1.43
C SER A 3 -49.10 20.10 -1.72
N ARG A 4 -49.80 19.26 -2.48
CA ARG A 4 -49.33 17.91 -2.85
C ARG A 4 -48.10 17.94 -3.76
N TYR A 5 -47.97 18.95 -4.62
CA TYR A 5 -46.82 19.15 -5.49
C TYR A 5 -45.57 19.65 -4.75
N ARG A 6 -45.75 20.41 -3.67
CA ARG A 6 -44.63 20.90 -2.85
C ARG A 6 -43.96 19.76 -2.10
N SER A 7 -44.74 18.86 -1.50
CA SER A 7 -44.22 17.70 -0.78
C SER A 7 -43.49 16.71 -1.69
N THR A 8 -43.98 16.48 -2.92
CA THR A 8 -43.31 15.60 -3.88
C THR A 8 -42.00 16.19 -4.40
N ILE A 9 -41.94 17.50 -4.63
CA ILE A 9 -40.68 18.18 -5.03
C ILE A 9 -39.64 18.11 -3.91
N ILE A 10 -40.04 18.30 -2.65
CA ILE A 10 -39.12 18.21 -1.51
C ILE A 10 -38.58 16.78 -1.35
N LEU A 11 -39.44 15.77 -1.48
CA LEU A 11 -39.02 14.36 -1.46
C LEU A 11 -38.05 14.03 -2.60
N LEU A 12 -38.29 14.56 -3.80
CA LEU A 12 -37.44 14.33 -4.97
C LEU A 12 -36.07 15.04 -4.85
N LEU A 13 -36.03 16.24 -4.27
CA LEU A 13 -34.78 16.94 -3.96
C LEU A 13 -33.98 16.25 -2.86
N ALA A 14 -34.66 15.70 -1.84
CA ALA A 14 -34.02 14.97 -0.75
C ALA A 14 -33.40 13.65 -1.23
N THR A 15 -34.08 12.91 -2.14
CA THR A 15 -33.53 11.68 -2.71
C THR A 15 -32.34 11.95 -3.63
N VAL A 16 -32.39 13.00 -4.46
CA VAL A 16 -31.26 13.43 -5.31
C VAL A 16 -30.05 13.83 -4.45
N SER A 17 -30.27 14.55 -3.34
CA SER A 17 -29.22 14.92 -2.40
C SER A 17 -28.61 13.68 -1.73
N LEU A 18 -29.42 12.70 -1.31
CA LEU A 18 -28.93 11.48 -0.67
C LEU A 18 -28.11 10.59 -1.63
N LEU A 19 -28.46 10.56 -2.91
CA LEU A 19 -27.68 9.88 -3.96
C LEU A 19 -26.33 10.55 -4.21
N ALA A 20 -26.25 11.89 -4.12
CA ALA A 20 -25.01 12.63 -4.37
C ALA A 20 -23.93 12.43 -3.28
N HIS A 21 -24.31 12.10 -2.05
CA HIS A 21 -23.36 11.85 -0.94
C HIS A 21 -22.68 10.48 -0.99
N SER A 22 -23.07 9.61 -1.92
CA SER A 22 -22.49 8.26 -2.04
C SER A 22 -21.15 8.21 -2.78
N ILE A 23 -20.65 9.34 -3.27
CA ILE A 23 -19.53 9.37 -4.22
C ILE A 23 -18.28 9.99 -3.57
N GLN A 24 -17.17 9.25 -3.67
CA GLN A 24 -15.75 9.61 -3.52
C GLN A 24 -15.07 9.38 -2.16
N SER A 25 -14.69 8.11 -1.95
CA SER A 25 -13.39 7.79 -1.36
C SER A 25 -12.46 7.36 -2.49
N HIS A 26 -11.81 8.31 -3.17
CA HIS A 26 -10.74 7.97 -4.12
C HIS A 26 -9.47 7.67 -3.30
N ALA A 27 -9.01 6.42 -3.33
CA ALA A 27 -7.66 6.11 -2.90
C ALA A 27 -6.70 6.87 -3.82
N VAL A 28 -5.98 7.85 -3.26
CA VAL A 28 -4.93 8.54 -4.01
C VAL A 28 -3.74 7.59 -4.09
N ILE A 29 -3.55 6.99 -5.25
CA ILE A 29 -2.34 6.23 -5.57
C ILE A 29 -1.20 7.23 -5.65
N ARG A 30 -0.23 7.11 -4.74
CA ARG A 30 0.99 7.93 -4.76
C ARG A 30 2.17 7.05 -5.05
N THR A 31 2.94 7.42 -6.06
CA THR A 31 4.20 6.78 -6.36
C THR A 31 5.29 7.37 -5.48
N VAL A 32 5.92 6.54 -4.64
CA VAL A 32 7.03 6.93 -3.78
C VAL A 32 8.29 6.27 -4.28
N GLU A 33 9.38 7.02 -4.38
CA GLU A 33 10.70 6.46 -4.67
C GLU A 33 11.53 6.34 -3.40
N GLY A 34 12.24 5.22 -3.26
CA GLY A 34 13.18 5.06 -2.17
C GLY A 34 14.02 3.79 -2.26
N ILE A 35 14.94 3.68 -1.31
CA ILE A 35 15.89 2.58 -1.18
C ILE A 35 15.41 1.65 -0.08
N VAL A 36 15.36 0.36 -0.36
CA VAL A 36 15.01 -0.63 0.67
C VAL A 36 16.19 -0.81 1.61
N LYS A 37 15.99 -0.53 2.90
CA LYS A 37 17.03 -0.60 3.91
C LYS A 37 17.04 -1.91 4.69
N LYS A 38 15.85 -2.50 4.88
CA LYS A 38 15.68 -3.71 5.69
C LYS A 38 14.43 -4.48 5.28
N VAL A 39 14.52 -5.81 5.29
CA VAL A 39 13.37 -6.71 5.23
C VAL A 39 12.96 -7.07 6.66
N ALA A 40 11.71 -6.79 7.02
CA ALA A 40 11.15 -7.19 8.31
C ALA A 40 10.78 -8.67 8.26
N ASP A 41 9.88 -9.02 7.33
CA ASP A 41 9.23 -10.32 7.15
C ASP A 41 9.14 -10.66 5.64
N GLY A 42 8.55 -11.80 5.28
CA GLY A 42 8.45 -12.23 3.88
C GLY A 42 7.57 -11.35 2.97
N ASP A 43 6.78 -10.44 3.54
CA ASP A 43 5.92 -9.49 2.82
C ASP A 43 6.13 -8.02 3.25
N THR A 44 6.98 -7.78 4.27
CA THR A 44 7.09 -6.49 4.93
C THR A 44 8.54 -5.98 4.87
N LEU A 45 8.69 -4.74 4.41
CA LEU A 45 9.98 -4.12 4.14
C LEU A 45 10.03 -2.66 4.62
N THR A 46 11.24 -2.16 4.88
CA THR A 46 11.50 -0.77 5.27
C THR A 46 12.19 -0.05 4.14
N VAL A 47 11.56 0.99 3.62
CA VAL A 47 12.10 1.86 2.57
C VAL A 47 12.49 3.19 3.18
N VAL A 48 13.59 3.75 2.70
CA VAL A 48 14.02 5.11 3.02
C VAL A 48 13.87 5.93 1.74
N THR A 49 13.03 6.97 1.78
CA THR A 49 12.89 7.89 0.64
C THR A 49 14.13 8.75 0.48
N HIS A 50 14.26 9.43 -0.67
CA HIS A 50 15.34 10.41 -0.89
C HIS A 50 15.36 11.53 0.16
N GLU A 51 14.19 11.87 0.71
CA GLU A 51 14.01 12.84 1.81
C GLU A 51 14.44 12.28 3.18
N GLY A 52 14.90 11.03 3.26
CA GLY A 52 15.30 10.38 4.51
C GLY A 52 14.15 9.82 5.34
N THR A 53 12.91 9.89 4.84
CA THR A 53 11.73 9.37 5.54
C THR A 53 11.72 7.84 5.52
N LYS A 54 11.64 7.22 6.70
CA LYS A 54 11.52 5.77 6.84
C LYS A 54 10.07 5.35 6.71
N LEU A 55 9.77 4.57 5.68
CA LEU A 55 8.45 4.03 5.39
C LEU A 55 8.45 2.53 5.63
N ARG A 56 7.48 2.06 6.44
CA ARG A 56 7.21 0.64 6.58
C ARG A 56 6.13 0.24 5.59
N VAL A 57 6.49 -0.71 4.74
CA VAL A 57 5.76 -1.11 3.54
C VAL A 57 5.37 -2.58 3.68
N ARG A 58 4.11 -2.89 3.36
CA ARG A 58 3.62 -4.26 3.21
C ARG A 58 3.20 -4.50 1.77
N LEU A 59 3.66 -5.61 1.18
CA LEU A 59 3.34 -6.01 -0.18
C LEU A 59 1.90 -6.52 -0.23
N CYS A 60 1.04 -5.90 -1.05
CA CYS A 60 -0.32 -6.39 -1.23
C CYS A 60 -0.31 -7.67 -2.06
N GLY A 61 -1.22 -8.59 -1.73
CA GLY A 61 -1.37 -9.84 -2.48
C GLY A 61 -0.30 -10.90 -2.16
N ILE A 62 0.64 -10.59 -1.28
CA ILE A 62 1.60 -11.54 -0.74
C ILE A 62 1.30 -11.65 0.77
N ASP A 63 0.90 -12.84 1.21
CA ASP A 63 0.76 -13.16 2.63
C ASP A 63 1.86 -14.16 2.97
N ALA A 64 2.91 -13.70 3.63
CA ALA A 64 4.09 -14.50 3.92
C ALA A 64 4.11 -14.96 5.38
N PRO A 65 4.72 -16.12 5.69
CA PRO A 65 4.82 -16.58 7.06
C PRO A 65 5.57 -15.57 7.94
N GLU A 66 4.95 -15.20 9.05
CA GLU A 66 5.50 -14.21 9.98
C GLU A 66 6.70 -14.78 10.74
N ILE A 67 7.75 -13.98 10.94
CA ILE A 67 8.88 -14.39 11.78
C ILE A 67 8.54 -14.17 13.26
N ARG A 68 9.34 -14.77 14.14
CA ARG A 68 9.22 -14.58 15.58
C ARG A 68 9.33 -13.09 15.94
N HIS A 69 8.24 -12.48 16.43
CA HIS A 69 8.20 -11.09 16.89
C HIS A 69 7.71 -10.99 18.33
N ASN A 70 8.34 -10.14 19.15
CA ASN A 70 7.89 -9.77 20.50
C ASN A 70 7.52 -10.97 21.41
N GLY A 71 8.24 -12.08 21.30
CA GLY A 71 8.01 -13.29 22.09
C GLY A 71 6.96 -14.26 21.53
N LEU A 72 6.24 -13.89 20.47
CA LEU A 72 5.33 -14.78 19.74
C LEU A 72 6.14 -15.78 18.91
N PRO A 73 5.75 -17.07 18.85
CA PRO A 73 6.40 -18.04 17.98
C PRO A 73 6.23 -17.63 16.52
N GLY A 74 7.31 -17.74 15.74
CA GLY A 74 7.26 -17.54 14.29
C GLY A 74 6.53 -18.70 13.62
N GLN A 75 6.01 -18.46 12.43
CA GLN A 75 5.43 -19.50 11.59
C GLN A 75 6.54 -20.33 10.92
N PRO A 76 6.27 -21.61 10.60
CA PRO A 76 7.19 -22.41 9.81
C PRO A 76 7.49 -21.72 8.48
N TYR A 77 8.74 -21.79 8.02
CA TYR A 77 9.24 -21.14 6.80
C TYR A 77 9.32 -19.60 6.82
N GLY A 78 9.08 -18.94 7.95
CA GLY A 78 9.16 -17.47 8.03
C GLY A 78 10.58 -16.93 7.78
N GLY A 79 11.61 -17.66 8.23
CA GLY A 79 13.00 -17.29 7.97
C GLY A 79 13.36 -17.39 6.49
N GLU A 80 12.88 -18.44 5.84
CA GLU A 80 13.07 -18.74 4.43
C GLU A 80 12.34 -17.73 3.54
N ALA A 81 11.10 -17.37 3.88
CA ALA A 81 10.34 -16.34 3.18
C ALA A 81 11.07 -14.99 3.24
N LYS A 82 11.58 -14.61 4.41
CA LYS A 82 12.41 -13.42 4.59
C LYS A 82 13.71 -13.48 3.79
N ALA A 83 14.39 -14.63 3.78
CA ALA A 83 15.63 -14.81 3.04
C ALA A 83 15.41 -14.71 1.53
N ALA A 84 14.31 -15.29 1.02
CA ALA A 84 13.92 -15.20 -0.38
C ALA A 84 13.66 -13.74 -0.80
N LEU A 85 12.88 -12.99 -0.02
CA LEU A 85 12.63 -11.57 -0.30
C LEU A 85 13.93 -10.74 -0.24
N THR A 86 14.81 -11.05 0.71
CA THR A 86 16.12 -10.39 0.84
C THR A 86 17.01 -10.69 -0.37
N ALA A 87 17.06 -11.94 -0.84
CA ALA A 87 17.83 -12.33 -2.01
C ALA A 87 17.36 -11.58 -3.27
N LEU A 88 16.04 -11.49 -3.50
CA LEU A 88 15.47 -10.72 -4.61
C LEU A 88 15.82 -9.23 -4.57
N MET A 89 16.02 -8.67 -3.38
CA MET A 89 16.46 -7.29 -3.21
C MET A 89 17.96 -7.13 -3.47
N LEU A 90 18.78 -8.07 -3.01
CA LEU A 90 20.24 -8.03 -3.19
C LEU A 90 20.66 -8.30 -4.65
N LEU A 91 19.97 -9.19 -5.35
CA LEU A 91 20.23 -9.51 -6.76
C LEU A 91 20.05 -8.30 -7.69
N ASN A 92 19.30 -7.29 -7.28
CA ASN A 92 19.12 -6.04 -8.03
C ASN A 92 20.16 -4.95 -7.68
N ASN A 93 21.36 -5.36 -7.24
CA ASN A 93 22.58 -4.53 -7.13
C ASN A 93 22.47 -3.20 -6.38
N GLY A 94 21.59 -3.08 -5.38
CA GLY A 94 21.56 -1.91 -4.47
C GLY A 94 21.28 -0.55 -5.13
N GLU A 95 21.09 -0.52 -6.44
CA GLU A 95 20.87 0.69 -7.22
C GLU A 95 19.39 0.88 -7.52
N ARG A 96 18.89 2.00 -6.98
CA ARG A 96 17.93 2.92 -7.61
C ARG A 96 16.44 2.59 -7.53
N ASN A 97 15.75 3.55 -6.90
CA ASN A 97 14.42 4.07 -7.22
C ASN A 97 13.37 3.00 -7.51
N ARG A 98 12.91 2.38 -6.42
CA ARG A 98 11.72 1.55 -6.48
C ARG A 98 10.51 2.45 -6.45
N LEU A 99 9.79 2.54 -7.56
CA LEU A 99 8.48 3.19 -7.63
C LEU A 99 7.49 2.31 -6.85
N LEU A 100 7.00 2.88 -5.77
CA LEU A 100 6.07 2.27 -4.84
C LEU A 100 4.72 2.93 -5.05
N GLU A 101 3.81 2.27 -5.76
CA GLU A 101 2.41 2.72 -5.78
C GLU A 101 1.79 2.38 -4.43
N SER A 102 1.66 3.42 -3.62
CA SER A 102 1.13 3.34 -2.27
C SER A 102 -0.35 3.68 -2.24
N GLU A 103 -1.11 2.80 -1.61
CA GLU A 103 -2.44 3.11 -1.09
C GLU A 103 -2.36 2.97 0.44
N GLY A 104 -2.44 4.06 1.19
CA GLY A 104 -2.30 3.95 2.64
C GLY A 104 -2.52 5.21 3.48
N ILE A 105 -3.19 5.01 4.61
CA ILE A 105 -3.43 6.02 5.64
C ILE A 105 -2.28 5.98 6.67
N ARG A 106 -1.46 7.04 6.69
CA ARG A 106 -0.54 7.59 7.74
C ARG A 106 0.35 6.66 8.60
N ARG A 107 0.17 5.33 8.67
CA ARG A 107 0.89 4.44 9.61
C ARG A 107 1.37 3.13 8.99
N TRP A 108 0.73 2.67 7.92
CA TRP A 108 1.15 1.52 7.13
C TRP A 108 0.89 1.82 5.67
N ILE A 109 1.91 1.63 4.84
CA ILE A 109 1.78 1.80 3.40
C ILE A 109 1.61 0.41 2.80
N ARG A 110 0.48 0.21 2.12
CA ARG A 110 0.27 -0.97 1.28
C ARG A 110 0.76 -0.66 -0.11
N ILE A 111 1.49 -1.61 -0.69
CA ILE A 111 2.01 -1.47 -2.04
C ILE A 111 1.51 -2.60 -2.90
N CYS A 112 0.69 -2.26 -3.87
CA CYS A 112 0.17 -3.21 -4.85
C CYS A 112 1.19 -3.50 -5.95
N LEU A 113 2.03 -2.53 -6.28
CA LEU A 113 2.98 -2.65 -7.38
C LEU A 113 4.40 -2.29 -6.92
N VAL A 114 5.29 -3.26 -7.02
CA VAL A 114 6.73 -3.04 -6.91
C VAL A 114 7.32 -3.19 -8.29
N LYS A 115 7.66 -2.06 -8.93
CA LYS A 115 8.39 -2.11 -10.20
C LYS A 115 9.88 -2.23 -9.92
N LEU A 116 10.44 -3.39 -10.25
CA LEU A 116 11.88 -3.61 -10.28
C LEU A 116 12.40 -3.02 -11.60
N CYS A 117 12.92 -1.79 -11.55
CA CYS A 117 13.59 -1.23 -12.71
C CYS A 117 15.03 -1.73 -12.71
N ASN A 118 15.30 -2.77 -13.49
CA ASN A 118 16.66 -3.19 -13.74
C ASN A 118 17.25 -2.20 -14.76
N SER A 119 18.08 -1.26 -14.30
CA SER A 119 18.79 -0.34 -15.20
C SER A 119 19.92 -1.08 -15.89
N VAL A 120 19.58 -2.04 -16.75
CA VAL A 120 20.48 -2.47 -17.81
C VAL A 120 20.34 -1.44 -18.91
N SER A 121 21.06 -0.34 -18.76
CA SER A 121 21.35 0.56 -19.88
C SER A 121 22.30 -0.21 -20.81
N LEU A 122 21.75 -0.76 -21.90
CA LEU A 122 22.52 -1.10 -23.09
C LEU A 122 22.85 0.19 -23.85
#